data_AF-A0A967LK98-F1
#
_entry.id   AF-A0A967LK98-F1
#
_cell.length_a   1.000
_cell.length_b   1.000
_cell.length_c   1.000
_cell.angle_alpha   90.00
_cell.angle_beta   90.00
_cell.angle_gamma   90.00
#
_symmetry.space_group_name_H-M   'P 1'
#
loop_
_entity.id
_entity.type
_entity.pdbx_description
1 polymer ?
#
loop_
_entity_poly.entity_id
_entity_poly.type
_entity_poly.pdbx_seq_one_letter_code
_entity_poly.pdbx_strand_id
1 'polypeptide(L)'
;MNYQLDENGRVIASSNGRPQEGMVRIDAPKPEGQHLWDGEKWVPDLDKPAILASYRYEREIEGITTNGAEIRTDRETQAVLLGARTKAKEDSNYTTMWKAVNGFVELTAPEIIAVADAVHDHVQKCFNAESVVDLNACETEEEIKAAFDAAYN
;
A
#
# COMPACT_ATOMS: atom_id res chain seq x y z
N MET A 1 3.46 -20.44 -31.28
CA MET A 1 3.10 -21.42 -30.24
C MET A 1 1.71 -21.02 -29.80
N ASN A 2 0.70 -21.86 -29.97
CA ASN A 2 -0.68 -21.46 -29.67
C ASN A 2 -0.98 -21.78 -28.21
N TYR A 3 -1.65 -20.88 -27.51
CA TYR A 3 -2.01 -21.05 -26.11
C TYR A 3 -3.50 -21.39 -25.96
N GLN A 4 -3.82 -22.20 -24.96
CA GLN A 4 -5.18 -22.54 -24.54
C GLN A 4 -5.41 -22.03 -23.12
N LEU A 5 -6.59 -21.49 -22.85
CA LEU A 5 -6.98 -20.94 -21.55
C LEU A 5 -7.92 -21.88 -20.80
N ASP A 6 -7.92 -21.82 -19.47
CA ASP A 6 -9.00 -22.34 -18.62
C ASP A 6 -10.18 -21.36 -18.52
N GLU A 7 -11.19 -21.75 -17.75
CA GLU A 7 -12.39 -20.95 -17.46
C GLU A 7 -12.10 -19.59 -16.77
N ASN A 8 -10.89 -19.41 -16.22
CA ASN A 8 -10.44 -18.19 -15.55
C ASN A 8 -9.46 -17.37 -16.41
N GLY A 9 -9.27 -17.73 -17.69
CA GLY A 9 -8.37 -17.01 -18.60
C GLY A 9 -6.88 -17.29 -18.38
N ARG A 10 -6.54 -18.32 -17.59
CA ARG A 10 -5.15 -18.76 -17.35
C ARG A 10 -4.69 -19.75 -18.40
N VAL A 11 -3.42 -19.66 -18.78
CA VAL A 11 -2.83 -20.57 -19.78
C VAL A 11 -2.66 -21.97 -19.20
N ILE A 12 -3.29 -22.97 -19.84
CA ILE A 12 -3.23 -24.38 -19.42
C ILE A 12 -2.53 -25.31 -20.40
N ALA A 13 -2.32 -24.89 -21.66
CA ALA A 13 -1.55 -25.67 -22.61
C ALA A 13 -0.96 -24.81 -23.71
N SER A 14 0.18 -25.26 -24.25
CA SER A 14 0.71 -24.79 -25.53
C SER A 14 0.67 -25.97 -26.51
N SER A 15 0.02 -25.80 -27.67
CA SER A 15 0.06 -26.83 -28.72
C SER A 15 0.19 -26.21 -30.11
N ASN A 16 0.72 -26.98 -31.06
CA ASN A 16 0.77 -26.61 -32.47
C ASN A 16 -0.46 -27.13 -33.26
N GLY A 17 -1.54 -27.52 -32.56
CA GLY A 17 -2.71 -28.20 -33.12
C GLY A 17 -4.00 -27.35 -33.15
N ARG A 18 -5.09 -27.95 -33.64
CA ARG A 18 -6.44 -27.35 -33.60
C ARG A 18 -6.90 -27.22 -32.14
N PRO A 19 -7.54 -26.10 -31.75
CA PRO A 19 -8.06 -25.93 -30.40
C PRO A 19 -9.10 -27.01 -30.07
N GLN A 20 -9.11 -27.50 -28.83
CA GLN A 20 -10.15 -28.42 -28.36
C GLN A 20 -11.45 -27.65 -28.11
N GLU A 21 -12.57 -28.37 -28.08
CA GLU A 21 -13.89 -27.79 -27.86
C GLU A 21 -13.93 -27.03 -26.51
N GLY A 22 -14.37 -25.76 -26.54
CA GLY A 22 -14.36 -24.86 -25.38
C GLY A 22 -13.07 -24.05 -25.17
N MET A 23 -12.01 -24.26 -25.96
CA MET A 23 -10.74 -23.53 -25.82
C MET A 23 -10.59 -22.40 -26.85
N VAL A 24 -10.12 -21.23 -26.39
CA VAL A 24 -9.75 -20.10 -27.25
C VAL A 24 -8.31 -20.27 -27.72
N ARG A 25 -8.08 -20.08 -29.02
CA ARG A 25 -6.73 -20.04 -29.61
C ARG A 25 -6.18 -18.62 -29.53
N ILE A 26 -5.03 -18.46 -28.88
CA ILE A 26 -4.28 -17.20 -28.87
C ILE A 26 -3.04 -17.37 -29.75
N ASP A 27 -2.96 -16.55 -30.80
CA ASP A 27 -1.80 -16.50 -31.71
C ASP A 27 -0.76 -15.45 -31.29
N ALA A 28 -1.10 -14.59 -30.32
CA ALA A 28 -0.17 -13.62 -29.73
C ALA A 28 0.87 -14.34 -28.83
N PRO A 29 2.18 -14.04 -28.97
CA PRO A 29 3.20 -14.63 -28.11
C PRO A 29 2.96 -14.23 -26.66
N LYS A 30 3.01 -15.20 -25.74
CA LYS A 30 2.88 -14.93 -24.30
C LYS A 30 4.18 -14.27 -23.79
N PRO A 31 4.10 -13.16 -23.05
CA PRO A 31 5.26 -12.61 -22.34
C PRO A 31 5.83 -13.58 -21.30
N GLU A 32 7.09 -13.39 -20.91
CA GLU A 32 7.68 -14.13 -19.78
C GLU A 32 6.95 -13.79 -18.47
N GLY A 33 6.80 -14.77 -17.57
CA GLY A 33 6.12 -14.59 -16.28
C GLY A 33 4.62 -14.88 -16.29
N GLN A 34 3.95 -14.53 -15.19
CA GLN A 34 2.53 -14.84 -14.96
C GLN A 34 1.64 -13.77 -15.62
N HIS A 35 0.82 -14.21 -16.58
CA HIS A 35 -0.08 -13.36 -17.35
C HIS A 35 -1.41 -14.08 -17.59
N LEU A 36 -2.48 -13.31 -17.63
CA LEU A 36 -3.83 -13.69 -18.07
C LEU A 36 -4.09 -13.13 -19.47
N TRP A 37 -5.02 -13.75 -20.20
CA TRP A 37 -5.54 -13.16 -21.43
C TRP A 37 -6.87 -12.49 -21.14
N ASP A 38 -6.98 -11.19 -21.43
CA ASP A 38 -8.19 -10.39 -21.15
C ASP A 38 -9.25 -10.47 -22.27
N GLY A 39 -8.94 -11.18 -23.36
CA GLY A 39 -9.76 -11.25 -24.58
C GLY A 39 -9.10 -10.60 -25.79
N GLU A 40 -8.20 -9.65 -25.57
CA GLU A 40 -7.52 -8.85 -26.61
C GLU A 40 -6.00 -8.90 -26.50
N LYS A 41 -5.46 -8.86 -25.28
CA LYS A 41 -4.03 -8.84 -24.98
C LYS A 41 -3.67 -9.67 -23.74
N TRP A 42 -2.37 -9.94 -23.60
CA TRP A 42 -1.82 -10.50 -22.38
C TRP A 42 -1.71 -9.40 -21.33
N VAL A 43 -2.27 -9.63 -20.14
CA VAL A 43 -2.18 -8.74 -18.97
C VAL A 43 -1.47 -9.47 -17.82
N PRO A 44 -0.66 -8.78 -17.00
CA PRO A 44 -0.05 -9.40 -15.83
C PRO A 44 -1.10 -10.00 -14.87
N ASP A 45 -0.85 -11.21 -14.36
CA ASP A 45 -1.69 -11.86 -13.35
C ASP A 45 -1.28 -11.35 -11.96
N LEU A 46 -1.79 -10.18 -11.57
CA LEU A 46 -1.44 -9.51 -10.32
C LEU A 46 -2.47 -9.79 -9.23
N ASP A 47 -2.00 -10.06 -8.02
CA ASP A 47 -2.81 -9.92 -6.80
C ASP A 47 -2.89 -8.44 -6.41
N LYS A 48 -3.67 -7.67 -7.20
CA LYS A 48 -3.78 -6.22 -7.05
C LYS A 48 -4.17 -5.79 -5.62
N PRO A 49 -5.14 -6.46 -4.92
CA PRO A 49 -5.44 -6.15 -3.53
C PRO A 49 -4.26 -6.35 -2.59
N ALA A 50 -3.50 -7.44 -2.73
CA ALA A 50 -2.32 -7.68 -1.89
C ALA A 50 -1.22 -6.64 -2.13
N ILE A 51 -1.02 -6.22 -3.38
CA ILE A 51 -0.08 -5.16 -3.76
C ILE A 51 -0.48 -3.84 -3.11
N LEU A 52 -1.74 -3.42 -3.26
CA LEU A 52 -2.24 -2.16 -2.67
C LEU A 52 -2.12 -2.18 -1.14
N ALA A 53 -2.52 -3.28 -0.50
CA ALA A 53 -2.46 -3.41 0.96
C ALA A 53 -1.02 -3.40 1.50
N SER A 54 -0.09 -4.00 0.77
CA SER A 54 1.34 -3.98 1.09
C SER A 54 1.93 -2.59 0.93
N TYR A 55 1.63 -1.92 -0.18
CA TYR A 55 2.11 -0.56 -0.42
C TYR A 55 1.56 0.44 0.59
N ARG A 56 0.26 0.39 0.91
CA ARG A 56 -0.32 1.18 1.99
C ARG A 56 0.41 0.92 3.31
N TYR A 57 0.71 -0.35 3.65
CA TYR A 57 1.42 -0.67 4.89
C TYR A 57 2.83 -0.07 4.91
N GLU A 58 3.57 -0.13 3.81
CA GLU A 58 4.88 0.53 3.69
C GLU A 58 4.76 2.04 3.94
N ARG A 59 3.77 2.70 3.33
CA ARG A 59 3.48 4.12 3.52
C ARG A 59 3.01 4.44 4.94
N GLU A 60 2.22 3.57 5.56
CA GLU A 60 1.73 3.71 6.94
C GLU A 60 2.88 3.74 7.96
N ILE A 61 3.97 3.01 7.73
CA ILE A 61 5.06 2.83 8.71
C ILE A 61 6.32 3.66 8.39
N GLU A 62 6.37 4.36 7.26
CA GLU A 62 7.56 5.09 6.81
C GLU A 62 7.95 6.25 7.76
N GLY A 63 7.01 6.68 8.60
CA GLY A 63 7.18 7.79 9.53
C GLY A 63 6.77 9.14 8.94
N ILE A 64 6.72 10.14 9.82
CA ILE A 64 6.49 11.53 9.45
C ILE A 64 7.50 12.44 10.11
N THR A 65 7.77 13.58 9.48
CA THR A 65 8.53 14.67 10.10
C THR A 65 7.57 15.71 10.65
N THR A 66 7.67 16.00 11.95
CA THR A 66 6.89 17.06 12.60
C THR A 66 7.77 17.78 13.61
N ASN A 67 7.73 19.11 13.63
CA ASN A 67 8.57 19.95 14.49
C ASN A 67 10.08 19.61 14.44
N GLY A 68 10.59 19.17 13.29
CA GLY A 68 11.99 18.75 13.12
C GLY A 68 12.34 17.38 13.72
N ALA A 69 11.38 16.69 14.34
CA ALA A 69 11.53 15.31 14.80
C ALA A 69 11.03 14.32 13.74
N GLU A 70 11.81 13.29 13.48
CA GLU A 70 11.40 12.16 12.63
C GLU A 70 10.73 11.09 13.51
N ILE A 71 9.42 10.95 13.37
CA ILE A 71 8.59 10.09 14.20
C ILE A 71 8.16 8.89 13.36
N ARG A 72 8.50 7.68 13.82
CA ARG A 72 7.96 6.47 13.20
C ARG A 72 6.45 6.41 13.38
N THR A 73 5.78 5.78 12.44
CA THR A 73 4.31 5.63 12.44
C THR A 73 3.89 4.17 12.56
N ASP A 74 4.85 3.28 12.87
CA ASP A 74 4.58 1.88 13.20
C ASP A 74 3.66 1.73 14.43
N ARG A 75 3.05 0.55 14.56
CA ARG A 75 2.06 0.26 15.62
C ARG A 75 2.61 0.40 17.03
N GLU A 76 3.90 0.11 17.24
CA GLU A 76 4.54 0.28 18.54
C GLU A 76 4.61 1.76 18.90
N THR A 77 5.03 2.58 17.94
CA THR A 77 5.14 4.02 18.12
C THR A 77 3.76 4.65 18.31
N GLN A 78 2.74 4.24 17.55
CA GLN A 78 1.35 4.67 17.77
C GLN A 78 0.85 4.35 19.20
N ALA A 79 1.15 3.15 19.71
CA ALA A 79 0.74 2.73 21.06
C ALA A 79 1.45 3.55 22.16
N VAL A 80 2.76 3.76 22.04
CA VAL A 80 3.54 4.60 22.99
C VAL A 80 3.03 6.05 22.97
N LEU A 81 2.78 6.58 21.77
CA LEU A 81 2.32 7.95 21.56
C LEU A 81 0.93 8.18 22.15
N LEU A 82 0.05 7.18 22.11
CA LEU A 82 -1.26 7.24 22.78
C LEU A 82 -1.12 7.39 24.31
N GLY A 83 -0.18 6.68 24.93
CA GLY A 83 0.14 6.82 26.35
C GLY A 83 0.70 8.20 26.68
N ALA A 84 1.68 8.67 25.90
CA ALA A 84 2.28 10.00 26.06
C ALA A 84 1.23 11.12 25.90
N ARG A 85 0.34 11.00 24.90
CA ARG A 85 -0.76 11.95 24.67
C ARG A 85 -1.75 11.98 25.84
N THR A 86 -2.05 10.84 26.45
CA THR A 86 -2.93 10.77 27.63
C THR A 86 -2.30 11.53 28.80
N LYS A 87 -1.01 11.27 29.09
CA LYS A 87 -0.29 11.99 30.15
C LYS A 87 -0.20 13.50 29.88
N ALA A 88 0.07 13.91 28.64
CA ALA A 88 0.12 15.30 28.23
C ALA A 88 -1.23 16.03 28.39
N LYS A 89 -2.36 15.32 28.23
CA LYS A 89 -3.70 15.87 28.47
C LYS A 89 -4.02 16.05 29.95
N GLU A 90 -3.49 15.18 30.81
CA GLU A 90 -3.69 15.24 32.26
C GLU A 90 -2.77 16.25 32.95
N ASP A 91 -1.64 16.58 32.33
CA ASP A 91 -0.59 17.42 32.90
C ASP A 91 0.02 18.34 31.84
N SER A 92 -0.42 19.60 31.83
CA SER A 92 0.02 20.60 30.84
C SER A 92 1.50 20.99 30.98
N ASN A 93 2.15 20.67 32.10
CA ASN A 93 3.57 20.93 32.33
C ASN A 93 4.44 19.70 32.01
N TYR A 94 3.84 18.60 31.55
CA TYR A 94 4.57 17.40 31.19
C TYR A 94 5.56 17.68 30.07
N THR A 95 6.81 17.24 30.27
CA THR A 95 7.82 17.15 29.22
C THR A 95 8.45 15.75 29.22
N THR A 96 8.95 15.32 28.07
CA THR A 96 9.64 14.04 27.96
C THR A 96 10.72 14.08 26.89
N MET A 97 11.80 13.34 27.11
CA MET A 97 12.80 13.09 26.08
C MET A 97 12.29 11.98 25.16
N TRP A 98 11.76 12.38 24.00
CA TRP A 98 11.29 11.46 22.98
C TRP A 98 12.44 10.94 22.13
N LYS A 99 12.47 9.63 21.86
CA LYS A 99 13.44 9.01 20.95
C LYS A 99 12.91 9.06 19.51
N ALA A 100 13.21 10.13 18.79
CA ALA A 100 12.97 10.24 17.36
C ALA A 100 14.03 9.44 16.56
N VAL A 101 13.78 9.20 15.28
CA VAL A 101 14.72 8.52 14.38
C VAL A 101 16.03 9.31 14.27
N ASN A 102 15.93 10.64 14.18
CA ASN A 102 17.05 11.56 14.06
C ASN A 102 17.71 11.96 15.39
N GLY A 103 17.26 11.44 16.54
CA GLY A 103 17.87 11.74 17.85
C GLY A 103 16.88 11.78 19.01
N PHE A 104 17.37 12.15 20.19
CA PHE A 104 16.47 12.50 21.30
C PHE A 104 16.05 13.96 21.16
N VAL A 105 14.75 14.22 21.30
CA VAL A 105 14.16 15.56 21.31
C VAL A 105 13.33 15.73 22.58
N GLU A 106 13.37 16.91 23.19
CA GLU A 106 12.42 17.22 24.26
C GLU A 106 11.08 17.59 23.64
N LEU A 107 10.00 16.96 24.08
CA LEU A 107 8.64 17.31 23.70
C LEU A 107 7.87 17.79 24.92
N THR A 108 7.24 18.95 24.79
CA THR A 108 6.26 19.48 25.75
C THR A 108 4.88 18.86 25.55
N ALA A 109 4.00 18.96 26.54
CA ALA A 109 2.61 18.49 26.46
C ALA A 109 1.87 18.93 25.17
N PRO A 110 1.86 20.22 24.75
CA PRO A 110 1.22 20.62 23.49
C PRO A 110 1.90 20.01 22.26
N GLU A 111 3.23 19.84 22.26
CA GLU A 111 3.95 19.21 21.14
C GLU A 111 3.65 17.71 21.05
N ILE A 112 3.55 17.00 22.18
CA ILE A 112 3.16 15.58 22.20
C ILE A 112 1.76 15.40 21.61
N ILE A 113 0.81 16.28 21.96
CA ILE A 113 -0.55 16.24 21.41
C ILE A 113 -0.51 16.48 19.90
N ALA A 114 0.24 17.49 19.43
CA ALA A 114 0.39 17.79 18.02
C ALA A 114 1.04 16.64 17.23
N VAL A 115 2.09 16.02 17.78
CA VAL A 115 2.76 14.84 17.18
C VAL A 115 1.78 13.67 17.10
N ALA A 116 1.02 13.41 18.16
CA ALA A 116 0.04 12.33 18.19
C ALA A 116 -1.09 12.52 17.18
N ASP A 117 -1.60 13.75 17.06
CA ASP A 117 -2.64 14.08 16.09
C ASP A 117 -2.08 13.97 14.65
N ALA A 118 -0.86 14.44 14.39
CA ALA A 118 -0.21 14.31 13.08
C ALA A 118 0.04 12.84 12.67
N VAL A 119 0.50 12.00 13.60
CA VAL A 119 0.67 10.55 13.36
C VAL A 119 -0.68 9.89 13.06
N HIS A 120 -1.72 10.22 13.83
CA HIS A 120 -3.06 9.69 13.60
C HIS A 120 -3.61 10.10 12.23
N ASP A 121 -3.48 11.37 11.86
CA ASP A 121 -3.93 11.89 10.58
C ASP A 121 -3.19 11.25 9.40
N HIS A 122 -1.89 11.02 9.52
CA HIS A 122 -1.11 10.31 8.51
C HIS A 122 -1.62 8.88 8.28
N VAL A 123 -1.77 8.09 9.35
CA VAL A 123 -2.28 6.71 9.26
C VAL A 123 -3.68 6.71 8.65
N GLN A 124 -4.56 7.64 9.08
CA GLN A 124 -5.90 7.75 8.53
C GLN A 124 -5.88 8.12 7.04
N LYS A 125 -4.97 9.01 6.59
CA LYS A 125 -4.78 9.33 5.17
C LYS A 125 -4.37 8.11 4.36
N CYS A 126 -3.49 7.24 4.88
CA CYS A 126 -3.13 6.00 4.19
C CYS A 126 -4.34 5.10 3.96
N PHE A 127 -5.20 4.90 4.97
CA PHE A 127 -6.42 4.10 4.81
C PHE A 127 -7.48 4.78 3.92
N ASN A 128 -7.61 6.10 4.00
CA ASN A 128 -8.50 6.85 3.11
C ASN A 128 -8.05 6.72 1.66
N ALA A 129 -6.74 6.81 1.39
CA ALA A 129 -6.18 6.63 0.05
C ALA A 129 -6.45 5.22 -0.48
N GLU A 130 -6.17 4.17 0.30
CA GLU A 130 -6.49 2.78 -0.08
C GLU A 130 -7.99 2.60 -0.41
N SER A 131 -8.88 3.24 0.35
CA SER A 131 -10.33 3.06 0.19
C SER A 131 -10.92 3.57 -1.13
N VAL A 132 -10.21 4.44 -1.85
CA VAL A 132 -10.70 5.08 -3.08
C VAL A 132 -10.01 4.60 -4.35
N VAL A 133 -9.00 3.74 -4.26
CA VAL A 133 -8.29 3.20 -5.43
C VAL A 133 -9.20 2.23 -6.20
N ASP A 134 -9.46 2.53 -7.47
CA ASP A 134 -10.14 1.61 -8.39
C ASP A 134 -9.13 0.67 -9.06
N LEU A 135 -8.98 -0.54 -8.51
CA LEU A 135 -8.04 -1.55 -9.03
C LEU A 135 -8.37 -2.06 -10.44
N ASN A 136 -9.59 -1.84 -10.93
CA ASN A 136 -9.93 -2.21 -12.31
C ASN A 136 -9.32 -1.24 -13.33
N ALA A 137 -9.02 -0.01 -12.90
CA ALA A 137 -8.37 1.00 -13.72
C ALA A 137 -6.84 0.86 -13.77
N CYS A 138 -6.26 -0.05 -12.98
CA CYS A 138 -4.81 -0.29 -12.94
C CYS A 138 -4.46 -1.63 -13.61
N GLU A 139 -3.59 -1.62 -14.62
CA GLU A 139 -3.03 -2.81 -15.28
C GLU A 139 -1.69 -3.25 -14.66
N THR A 140 -0.94 -2.33 -14.04
CA THR A 140 0.39 -2.59 -13.47
C THR A 140 0.50 -2.28 -11.99
N GLU A 141 1.55 -2.81 -11.34
CA GLU A 141 1.89 -2.46 -9.96
C GLU A 141 2.19 -0.96 -9.81
N GLU A 142 2.88 -0.37 -10.78
CA GLU A 142 3.19 1.06 -10.79
C GLU A 142 1.93 1.92 -10.85
N GLU A 143 0.91 1.51 -11.61
CA GLU A 143 -0.37 2.23 -11.68
C GLU A 143 -1.16 2.13 -10.37
N ILE A 144 -1.10 0.98 -9.69
CA ILE A 144 -1.71 0.81 -8.35
C ILE A 144 -1.04 1.78 -7.35
N LYS A 145 0.29 1.83 -7.34
CA LYS A 145 1.07 2.72 -6.47
C LYS A 145 0.79 4.19 -6.78
N ALA A 146 0.76 4.56 -8.06
CA ALA A 146 0.45 5.91 -8.49
C ALA A 146 -0.98 6.34 -8.12
N ALA A 147 -1.97 5.45 -8.24
CA ALA A 147 -3.34 5.72 -7.81
C ALA A 147 -3.43 5.94 -6.29
N PHE A 148 -2.72 5.14 -5.50
CA PHE A 148 -2.61 5.35 -4.06
C PHE A 148 -1.99 6.71 -3.74
N ASP A 149 -0.85 7.05 -4.35
CA ASP A 149 -0.14 8.32 -4.11
C ASP A 149 -1.00 9.53 -4.51
N ALA A 150 -1.74 9.42 -5.60
CA ALA A 150 -2.68 10.47 -6.02
C ALA A 150 -3.81 10.67 -5.00
N ALA A 151 -4.28 9.61 -4.36
CA ALA A 151 -5.33 9.68 -3.34
C ALA A 151 -4.83 10.10 -1.95
N TYR A 152 -3.54 9.92 -1.68
CA TYR A 152 -2.91 10.31 -0.42
C TYR A 152 -2.60 11.82 -0.32
N ASN A 153 -2.35 12.47 -1.46
CA ASN A 153 -2.04 13.90 -1.57
C ASN A 153 -3.28 14.79 -1.40
#